data_AF-C1IFK5-F1
#
_entry.id   AF-C1IFK5-F1
#
_cell.length_a   1.000
_cell.length_b   1.000
_cell.length_c   1.000
_cell.angle_alpha   90.00
_cell.angle_beta   90.00
_cell.angle_gamma   90.00
#
_symmetry.space_group_name_H-M   'P 1'
#
loop_
_entity.id
_entity.type
_entity.pdbx_description
1 polymer ?
#
loop_
_entity_poly.entity_id
_entity_poly.type
_entity_poly.pdbx_seq_one_letter_code
_entity_poly.pdbx_strand_id
1 'polypeptide(L)'
;VVYFHGGGWVIGDLDTHDVVCRTLAHEGEMLVIAIDYRLAPEHKFPGAVEDAIAASEWIAENAMRFDIDATRLMVGGDSAGG
;
A
#
# COMPACT_ATOMS: atom_id res chain seq x y z
N VAL A 1 -8.52 0.25 1.10
CA VAL A 1 -7.38 -0.70 1.15
C VAL A 1 -6.08 0.10 1.06
N VAL A 2 -5.17 -0.12 2.00
CA VAL A 2 -3.76 0.28 1.86
C VAL A 2 -3.07 -0.83 1.07
N TYR A 3 -2.49 -0.49 -0.08
CA TYR A 3 -1.96 -1.47 -1.03
C TYR A 3 -0.43 -1.39 -1.09
N PHE A 4 0.22 -2.54 -0.91
CA PHE A 4 1.67 -2.70 -1.02
C PHE A 4 1.99 -3.53 -2.26
N HIS A 5 2.69 -2.93 -3.21
CA HIS A 5 3.01 -3.58 -4.47
C HIS A 5 4.01 -4.73 -4.30
N GLY A 6 3.93 -5.74 -5.17
CA GLY A 6 4.93 -6.80 -5.27
C GLY A 6 6.21 -6.35 -5.98
N GLY A 7 7.13 -7.29 -6.20
CA GLY A 7 8.42 -7.04 -6.87
C GLY A 7 9.65 -7.40 -6.03
N GLY A 8 9.54 -8.38 -5.15
CA GLY A 8 10.68 -8.93 -4.41
C GLY A 8 11.42 -7.91 -3.55
N TRP A 9 10.72 -6.86 -3.10
CA TRP A 9 11.26 -5.72 -2.35
C TRP A 9 12.33 -4.90 -3.09
N VAL A 10 12.55 -5.13 -4.39
CA VAL A 10 13.65 -4.53 -5.17
C VAL A 10 13.15 -3.79 -6.40
N ILE A 11 12.04 -4.24 -6.98
CA ILE A 11 11.44 -3.66 -8.18
C ILE A 11 9.96 -3.39 -7.93
N GLY A 12 9.32 -2.71 -8.89
CA GLY A 12 7.95 -2.24 -8.76
C GLY A 12 7.91 -0.82 -8.20
N ASP A 13 6.79 -0.17 -8.45
CA ASP A 13 6.47 1.21 -8.09
C ASP A 13 4.95 1.41 -8.27
N LEU A 14 4.50 2.65 -8.13
CA LEU A 14 3.09 3.03 -8.35
C LEU A 14 2.60 2.78 -9.78
N ASP A 15 3.45 2.99 -10.79
CA ASP A 15 3.06 2.88 -12.20
C ASP A 15 2.90 1.42 -12.63
N THR A 16 3.81 0.55 -12.20
CA THR A 16 3.77 -0.89 -12.48
C THR A 16 2.53 -1.58 -11.90
N HIS A 17 1.93 -1.03 -10.84
CA HIS A 17 0.74 -1.58 -10.18
C HIS A 17 -0.52 -0.71 -10.31
N ASP A 18 -0.48 0.36 -11.12
CA ASP A 18 -1.61 1.29 -11.33
C ASP A 18 -2.88 0.55 -11.80
N VAL A 19 -2.73 -0.34 -12.79
CA VAL A 19 -3.85 -1.11 -13.35
C VAL A 19 -4.49 -2.00 -12.29
N VAL A 20 -3.70 -2.65 -11.44
CA VAL A 20 -4.22 -3.51 -10.36
C VAL A 20 -4.93 -2.66 -9.32
N CYS A 21 -4.34 -1.55 -8.89
CA CYS A 21 -4.95 -0.64 -7.91
C CYS A 21 -6.28 -0.04 -8.42
N ARG A 22 -6.33 0.37 -9.70
CA ARG A 22 -7.55 0.94 -10.30
C ARG A 22 -8.63 -0.11 -10.49
N THR A 23 -8.26 -1.33 -10.89
CA THR A 23 -9.20 -2.45 -10.99
C THR A 23 -9.78 -2.77 -9.62
N LEU A 24 -8.94 -2.90 -8.58
CA LEU A 24 -9.40 -3.12 -7.20
C LEU A 24 -10.32 -2.01 -6.69
N ALA A 25 -9.97 -0.75 -6.97
CA ALA A 25 -10.80 0.39 -6.57
C ALA A 25 -12.16 0.39 -7.27
N HIS A 26 -12.17 0.11 -8.58
CA HIS A 26 -13.37 0.12 -9.39
C HIS A 26 -14.30 -1.06 -9.08
N GLU A 27 -13.77 -2.28 -9.10
CA GLU A 27 -14.57 -3.50 -8.89
C GLU A 27 -14.95 -3.69 -7.43
N GLY A 28 -14.09 -3.24 -6.49
CA GLY A 28 -14.35 -3.33 -5.07
C GLY A 28 -15.16 -2.18 -4.47
N GLU A 29 -15.52 -1.18 -5.29
CA GLU A 29 -16.20 0.05 -4.87
C GLU A 29 -15.57 0.67 -3.62
N MET A 30 -14.23 0.73 -3.60
CA MET A 30 -13.45 1.10 -2.42
C MET A 30 -12.30 2.03 -2.76
N LEU A 31 -11.91 2.86 -1.77
CA LEU A 31 -10.68 3.64 -1.87
C LEU A 31 -9.46 2.72 -1.80
N VAL A 32 -8.52 2.90 -2.73
CA VAL A 32 -7.19 2.26 -2.70
C VAL A 32 -6.13 3.33 -2.50
N ILE A 33 -5.26 3.15 -1.50
CA ILE A 33 -4.11 4.00 -1.22
C ILE A 33 -2.87 3.13 -1.44
N ALA A 34 -2.20 3.30 -2.58
CA ALA A 34 -0.97 2.58 -2.91
C ALA A 34 0.25 3.25 -2.26
N ILE A 35 1.12 2.45 -1.67
CA ILE A 35 2.30 2.92 -0.93
C ILE A 35 3.56 2.64 -1.75
N ASP A 36 4.30 3.71 -2.05
CA ASP A 36 5.61 3.66 -2.70
C ASP A 36 6.69 3.53 -1.61
N TYR A 37 6.90 2.31 -1.13
CA TYR A 37 7.77 2.03 0.00
C TYR A 37 9.24 1.93 -0.42
N ARG A 38 10.16 2.13 0.54
CA ARG A 38 11.60 2.02 0.29
C ARG A 38 12.00 0.62 -0.22
N LEU A 39 12.79 0.57 -1.31
CA LEU A 39 13.25 -0.67 -1.93
C LEU A 39 14.69 -1.04 -1.53
N ALA A 40 14.96 -2.34 -1.54
CA ALA A 40 16.29 -2.91 -1.48
C ALA A 40 16.96 -2.84 -2.87
N PRO A 41 18.31 -2.85 -2.94
CA PRO A 41 19.27 -3.00 -1.85
C PRO A 41 19.59 -1.73 -1.06
N GLU A 42 19.14 -0.56 -1.52
CA GLU A 42 19.38 0.75 -0.90
C GLU A 42 18.82 0.80 0.52
N HIS A 43 17.63 0.22 0.70
CA HIS A 43 16.95 0.08 1.98
C HIS A 43 16.66 -1.39 2.27
N LYS A 44 17.62 -2.04 2.93
CA LYS A 44 17.48 -3.43 3.36
C LYS A 44 16.35 -3.59 4.37
N PHE A 45 15.92 -4.84 4.59
CA PHE A 45 15.06 -5.18 5.72
C PHE A 45 15.59 -4.55 7.03
N PRO A 46 14.73 -3.88 7.83
CA PRO A 46 13.26 -3.86 7.75
C PRO A 46 12.63 -2.66 7.00
N GLY A 47 13.36 -1.93 6.15
CA GLY A 47 12.90 -0.64 5.57
C GLY A 47 11.49 -0.63 4.97
N ALA A 48 11.19 -1.55 4.04
CA ALA A 48 9.85 -1.67 3.44
C ALA A 48 8.76 -1.98 4.48
N VAL A 49 9.06 -2.78 5.51
CA VAL A 49 8.11 -3.18 6.56
C VAL A 49 7.80 -2.00 7.47
N GLU A 50 8.81 -1.22 7.84
CA GLU A 50 8.63 0.00 8.62
C GLU A 50 7.73 1.00 7.89
N ASP A 51 7.95 1.18 6.58
CA ASP A 51 7.13 2.09 5.77
C ASP A 51 5.69 1.58 5.66
N ALA A 52 5.49 0.28 5.51
CA ALA A 52 4.16 -0.32 5.44
C ALA A 52 3.36 -0.11 6.73
N ILE A 53 4.01 -0.31 7.89
CA ILE A 53 3.40 -0.06 9.21
C ILE A 53 3.12 1.42 9.39
N ALA A 54 4.12 2.28 9.18
CA ALA A 54 3.99 3.71 9.37
C ALA A 54 2.91 4.32 8.46
N ALA A 55 2.83 3.90 7.20
CA ALA A 55 1.78 4.33 6.28
C ALA A 55 0.40 3.88 6.75
N SER A 56 0.25 2.63 7.20
CA SER A 56 -1.03 2.09 7.69
C SER A 56 -1.52 2.81 8.93
N GLU A 57 -0.64 3.02 9.91
CA GLU A 57 -0.93 3.77 11.14
C GLU A 57 -1.31 5.21 10.82
N TRP A 58 -0.51 5.89 9.98
CA TRP A 58 -0.78 7.26 9.60
C TRP A 58 -2.12 7.40 8.88
N ILE A 59 -2.46 6.49 7.95
CA ILE A 59 -3.75 6.49 7.26
C ILE A 59 -4.91 6.26 8.24
N ALA A 60 -4.75 5.33 9.19
CA ALA A 60 -5.78 5.07 10.21
C ALA A 60 -6.02 6.31 11.10
N GLU A 61 -4.96 6.97 11.55
CA GLU A 61 -5.03 8.20 12.34
C GLU A 61 -5.59 9.39 11.56
N ASN A 62 -5.41 9.39 10.24
CA ASN A 62 -5.81 10.47 9.34
C ASN A 62 -7.03 10.13 8.47
N ALA A 63 -7.77 9.08 8.80
CA ALA A 63 -8.86 8.53 7.99
C ALA A 63 -9.89 9.59 7.53
N MET A 64 -10.25 10.53 8.42
CA MET A 64 -11.19 11.60 8.07
C MET A 64 -10.71 12.50 6.93
N ARG A 65 -9.40 12.61 6.67
CA ARG A 65 -8.85 13.40 5.56
C ARG A 65 -9.16 12.80 4.20
N PHE A 66 -9.47 11.50 4.17
CA PHE A 66 -9.79 10.75 2.97
C PHE A 66 -11.28 10.38 2.89
N ASP A 67 -12.09 10.88 3.83
CA ASP A 67 -13.51 10.50 3.98
C ASP A 67 -13.70 8.97 4.11
N ILE A 68 -12.76 8.29 4.81
CA ILE A 68 -12.82 6.85 5.05
C ILE A 68 -13.15 6.53 6.51
N ASP A 69 -13.88 5.44 6.70
CA ASP A 69 -14.13 4.84 8.01
C ASP A 69 -12.93 3.99 8.43
N ALA A 70 -12.19 4.43 9.44
CA ALA A 70 -11.01 3.75 9.96
C ALA A 70 -11.30 2.32 10.46
N THR A 71 -12.52 2.03 10.91
CA THR A 71 -12.91 0.69 11.37
C THR A 71 -13.04 -0.33 10.24
N ARG A 72 -13.06 0.15 8.99
CA ARG A 72 -13.14 -0.64 7.77
C ARG A 72 -11.82 -0.62 6.98
N LEU A 73 -10.74 -0.14 7.59
CA LEU A 73 -9.42 -0.15 6.95
C LEU A 73 -8.95 -1.59 6.75
N MET A 74 -8.43 -1.86 5.55
CA MET A 74 -7.90 -3.15 5.13
C MET A 74 -6.53 -2.94 4.51
N VAL A 75 -5.64 -3.92 4.64
CA VAL A 75 -4.36 -3.99 3.94
C VAL A 75 -4.43 -5.06 2.86
N GLY A 76 -3.66 -4.88 1.79
CA GLY A 76 -3.53 -5.86 0.72
C GLY A 76 -2.24 -5.66 -0.07
N GLY A 77 -1.84 -6.68 -0.80
CA GLY A 77 -0.65 -6.65 -1.64
C GLY A 77 -0.50 -7.96 -2.40
N ASP A 78 0.44 -7.99 -3.33
CA ASP A 78 0.78 -9.17 -4.10
C ASP A 78 2.26 -9.56 -3.91
N SER A 79 2.54 -10.87 -4.00
CA SER A 79 3.91 -11.40 -3.90
C SER A 79 4.64 -10.89 -2.63
N ALA A 80 5.70 -10.09 -2.79
CA ALA A 80 6.48 -9.52 -1.69
C ALA A 80 5.72 -8.46 -0.85
N GLY A 81 4.66 -7.87 -1.42
CA GLY A 81 3.78 -6.93 -0.72
C GLY A 81 2.64 -7.60 0.05
N GLY A 82 2.43 -8.92 -0.12
CA GLY A 82 1.45 -9.72 0.63
C GLY A 82 2.06 -10.48 1.78
#